data_AF-A0A972KEH0-F1
#
_entry.id   AF-A0A972KEH0-F1
#
_cell.length_a   1.000
_cell.length_b   1.000
_cell.length_c   1.000
_cell.angle_alpha   90.00
_cell.angle_beta   90.00
_cell.angle_gamma   90.00
#
_symmetry.space_group_name_H-M   'P 1'
#
loop_
_entity.id
_entity.type
_entity.pdbx_description
1 polymer ?
#
loop_
_entity_poly.entity_id
_entity_poly.type
_entity_poly.pdbx_seq_one_letter_code
_entity_poly.pdbx_strand_id
1 'polypeptide(L)'
;MTATRSDTDASTADKAAVAAVPGPTEVDINTATIVGTLSSDPIERTLPSGDQLVSFEITTRVVGEATRSVPVAWTSPKPSWRSLAAGDRVVATGQVVRRFFRAGGSTVSRTEVVAEAVQRDRPAARQRIIKRARARIET
;
A
#
# COMPACT_ATOMS: atom_id res chain seq x y z
N MET A 1 -5.34 21.20 60.87
CA MET A 1 -4.91 22.56 60.46
C MET A 1 -3.43 22.43 60.17
N THR A 2 -2.89 22.37 58.95
CA THR A 2 -3.29 22.90 57.64
C THR A 2 -2.53 22.10 56.56
N ALA A 3 -3.12 21.96 55.37
CA ALA A 3 -2.53 21.36 54.15
C ALA A 3 -1.22 22.09 53.73
N THR A 4 -0.36 21.59 52.83
CA THR A 4 -0.58 21.60 51.37
C THR A 4 0.60 20.90 50.63
N ARG A 5 0.26 20.24 49.51
CA ARG A 5 1.12 19.63 48.46
C ARG A 5 2.28 20.51 47.97
N SER A 6 3.34 19.85 47.49
CA SER A 6 3.90 20.13 46.15
C SER A 6 4.75 18.94 45.66
N ASP A 7 4.09 17.93 45.11
CA ASP A 7 4.64 17.17 43.98
C ASP A 7 4.67 18.14 42.80
N THR A 8 5.83 18.58 42.35
CA THR A 8 5.96 19.31 41.09
C THR A 8 7.33 19.03 40.45
N ASP A 9 7.24 18.40 39.28
CA ASP A 9 8.13 18.49 38.13
C ASP A 9 9.63 18.27 38.31
N ALA A 10 10.03 17.02 38.06
CA ALA A 10 11.32 16.75 37.43
C ALA A 10 11.22 15.52 36.51
N SER A 11 10.29 15.53 35.56
CA SER A 11 10.31 14.55 34.45
C SER A 11 9.71 15.13 33.17
N THR A 12 10.12 16.34 32.80
CA THR A 12 9.72 16.99 31.54
C THR A 12 10.92 17.35 30.65
N ALA A 13 12.13 16.98 31.04
CA ALA A 13 13.36 17.45 30.39
C ALA A 13 14.05 16.43 29.48
N ASP A 14 13.31 15.52 28.84
CA ASP A 14 13.89 14.67 27.77
C ASP A 14 12.97 14.55 26.54
N LYS A 15 12.33 15.67 26.18
CA LYS A 15 11.63 15.84 24.90
C LYS A 15 12.39 16.84 24.03
N ALA A 16 13.70 16.60 23.87
CA ALA A 16 14.56 17.41 23.01
C ALA A 16 14.14 17.22 21.54
N ALA A 17 13.52 18.27 21.01
CA ALA A 17 13.41 18.67 19.61
C ALA A 17 13.35 17.53 18.57
N VAL A 18 12.19 16.88 18.45
CA VAL A 18 11.82 16.25 17.18
C VAL A 18 11.74 17.37 16.16
N ALA A 19 12.67 17.41 15.20
CA ALA A 19 12.59 18.33 14.06
C ALA A 19 11.17 18.26 13.48
N ALA A 20 10.53 19.42 13.29
CA ALA A 20 9.16 19.47 12.83
C ALA A 20 9.02 18.61 11.57
N VAL A 21 8.15 17.60 11.62
CA VAL A 21 7.86 16.76 10.46
C VAL A 21 7.40 17.70 9.36
N PRO A 22 8.12 17.79 8.22
CA PRO A 22 7.71 18.67 7.15
C PRO A 22 6.28 18.30 6.73
N GLY A 23 5.43 19.32 6.55
CA GLY A 23 4.08 19.13 6.04
C GLY A 23 4.08 18.53 4.63
N PRO A 24 2.91 18.17 4.08
CA PRO A 24 2.81 17.65 2.72
C PRO A 24 3.54 18.58 1.75
N THR A 25 4.55 18.05 1.05
CA THR A 25 5.25 18.82 0.02
C THR A 25 4.66 18.49 -1.34
N GLU A 26 4.70 19.46 -2.26
CA GLU A 26 4.31 19.25 -3.66
C GLU A 26 5.25 18.27 -4.40
N VAL A 27 6.38 17.90 -3.78
CA VAL A 27 7.51 17.18 -4.40
C VAL A 27 7.59 15.70 -3.97
N ASP A 28 6.80 15.24 -3.00
CA ASP A 28 6.87 13.86 -2.52
C ASP A 28 6.21 12.88 -3.50
N ILE A 29 6.97 11.90 -4.00
CA ILE A 29 6.48 10.90 -4.95
C ILE A 29 6.41 9.53 -4.28
N ASN A 30 5.19 8.98 -4.21
CA ASN A 30 4.94 7.59 -3.85
C ASN A 30 4.37 6.84 -5.06
N THR A 31 5.16 5.93 -5.62
CA THR A 31 4.77 5.08 -6.74
C THR A 31 5.41 3.71 -6.62
N ALA A 32 4.67 2.67 -6.99
CA ALA A 32 5.16 1.31 -7.11
C ALA A 32 4.66 0.70 -8.41
N THR A 33 5.54 0.00 -9.12
CA THR A 33 5.19 -0.83 -10.29
C THR A 33 5.69 -2.25 -10.07
N ILE A 34 4.81 -3.23 -10.26
CA ILE A 34 5.11 -4.64 -10.01
C ILE A 34 4.68 -5.46 -11.22
N VAL A 35 5.58 -6.34 -11.68
CA VAL A 35 5.29 -7.35 -12.70
C VAL A 35 5.54 -8.72 -12.09
N GLY A 36 4.50 -9.53 -11.98
CA GLY A 36 4.58 -10.83 -11.30
C GLY A 36 3.38 -11.71 -11.59
N THR A 37 3.20 -12.76 -10.80
CA THR A 37 2.08 -13.69 -10.93
C THR A 37 1.13 -13.56 -9.75
N LEU A 38 -0.18 -13.69 -9.98
CA LEU A 38 -1.14 -13.83 -8.89
C LEU A 38 -0.91 -15.14 -8.14
N SER A 39 -0.75 -15.09 -6.81
CA SER A 39 -0.58 -16.30 -5.98
C SER A 39 -1.90 -16.97 -5.60
N SER A 40 -3.01 -16.22 -5.68
CA SER A 40 -4.37 -16.70 -5.43
C SER A 40 -5.36 -15.99 -6.36
N ASP A 41 -6.59 -16.49 -6.41
CA ASP A 41 -7.67 -15.81 -7.12
C ASP A 41 -7.95 -14.43 -6.48
N PRO A 42 -8.28 -13.40 -7.28
CA PRO A 42 -8.73 -12.13 -6.75
C PRO A 42 -10.01 -12.27 -5.93
N ILE A 43 -10.02 -11.65 -4.75
CA ILE A 43 -11.15 -11.66 -3.82
C ILE A 43 -11.85 -10.30 -3.89
N GLU A 44 -13.10 -10.31 -4.34
CA GLU A 44 -13.98 -9.14 -4.35
C GLU A 44 -14.68 -8.95 -3.00
N ARG A 45 -14.78 -7.70 -2.57
CA ARG A 45 -15.62 -7.28 -1.45
C ARG A 45 -16.23 -5.91 -1.72
N THR A 46 -17.46 -5.71 -1.28
CA THR A 46 -18.09 -4.39 -1.28
C THR A 46 -17.71 -3.64 0.00
N LEU A 47 -17.26 -2.40 -0.14
CA LEU A 47 -16.96 -1.51 0.99
C LEU A 47 -18.25 -0.89 1.53
N PRO A 48 -18.25 -0.37 2.78
CA PRO A 48 -19.41 0.36 3.32
C PRO A 48 -19.83 1.58 2.48
N SER A 49 -18.90 2.15 1.69
CA SER A 49 -19.20 3.22 0.73
C SER A 49 -20.01 2.76 -0.50
N GLY A 50 -20.15 1.45 -0.70
CA GLY A 50 -20.70 0.85 -1.92
C GLY A 50 -19.65 0.55 -3.00
N ASP A 51 -18.40 1.01 -2.84
CA ASP A 51 -17.33 0.74 -3.79
C ASP A 51 -16.91 -0.73 -3.78
N GLN A 52 -16.56 -1.27 -4.95
CA GLN A 52 -15.93 -2.58 -5.07
C GLN A 52 -14.44 -2.47 -4.70
N LEU A 53 -13.97 -3.34 -3.82
CA LEU A 53 -12.56 -3.56 -3.55
C LEU A 53 -12.20 -4.98 -3.98
N VAL A 54 -11.19 -5.10 -4.85
CA VAL A 54 -10.62 -6.38 -5.24
C VAL A 54 -9.23 -6.49 -4.60
N SER A 55 -8.98 -7.61 -3.92
CA SER A 55 -7.72 -7.86 -3.23
C SER A 55 -7.07 -9.15 -3.73
N PHE A 56 -5.75 -9.14 -3.86
CA PHE A 56 -4.94 -10.29 -4.29
C PHE A 56 -3.48 -10.04 -3.89
N GLU A 57 -2.64 -11.04 -4.11
CA GLU A 57 -1.19 -10.92 -3.92
C GLU A 57 -0.45 -11.09 -5.25
N ILE A 58 0.55 -10.25 -5.50
CA ILE A 58 1.47 -10.41 -6.63
C ILE A 58 2.79 -10.95 -6.09
N THR A 59 3.20 -12.10 -6.61
CA THR A 59 4.49 -12.71 -6.32
C THR A 59 5.50 -12.43 -7.43
N THR A 60 6.67 -11.94 -7.06
CA THR A 60 7.84 -11.78 -7.94
C THR A 60 8.89 -12.83 -7.61
N ARG A 61 9.51 -13.36 -8.67
CA ARG A 61 10.57 -14.36 -8.61
C ARG A 61 11.68 -13.91 -9.55
N VAL A 62 12.77 -13.42 -8.98
CA VAL A 62 13.95 -12.94 -9.72
C VAL A 62 15.09 -13.91 -9.44
N VAL A 63 15.83 -14.30 -10.49
CA VAL A 63 16.94 -15.25 -10.37
C VAL A 63 17.98 -14.68 -9.41
N GLY A 64 18.35 -15.45 -8.38
CA GLY A 64 19.31 -15.02 -7.36
C GLY A 64 18.73 -14.19 -6.22
N GLU A 65 17.41 -13.92 -6.21
CA GLU A 65 16.74 -13.21 -5.13
C GLU A 65 15.72 -14.07 -4.40
N ALA A 66 15.45 -13.73 -3.13
CA ALA A 66 14.33 -14.32 -2.40
C ALA A 66 13.00 -13.98 -3.09
N THR A 67 12.09 -14.95 -3.12
CA THR A 67 10.72 -14.72 -3.60
C THR A 67 10.03 -13.67 -2.72
N ARG A 68 9.37 -12.69 -3.34
CA ARG A 68 8.64 -11.63 -2.64
C ARG A 68 7.18 -11.68 -3.05
N SER A 69 6.29 -11.69 -2.07
CA SER A 69 4.85 -11.50 -2.29
C SER A 69 4.43 -10.18 -1.68
N VAL A 70 3.56 -9.45 -2.37
CA VAL A 70 3.02 -8.18 -1.87
C VAL A 70 1.50 -8.17 -2.04
N PRO A 71 0.74 -7.85 -0.97
CA PRO A 71 -0.69 -7.65 -1.08
C PRO A 71 -1.00 -6.40 -1.89
N VAL A 72 -2.05 -6.51 -2.71
CA VAL A 72 -2.55 -5.46 -3.57
C VAL A 72 -4.04 -5.25 -3.29
N ALA A 73 -4.41 -3.99 -3.09
CA ALA A 73 -5.78 -3.54 -2.93
C ALA A 73 -6.17 -2.67 -4.13
N TRP A 74 -7.20 -3.05 -4.89
CA TRP A 74 -7.64 -2.33 -6.09
C TRP A 74 -9.11 -1.89 -5.95
N THR A 75 -9.32 -0.61 -5.72
CA THR A 75 -10.65 0.00 -5.56
C THR A 75 -11.27 0.37 -6.90
N SER A 76 -12.56 0.09 -7.04
CA SER A 76 -13.40 0.37 -8.20
C SER A 76 -12.78 -0.06 -9.56
N PRO A 77 -12.29 -1.31 -9.67
CA PRO A 77 -11.68 -1.81 -10.90
C PRO A 77 -12.71 -1.96 -12.03
N LYS A 78 -12.25 -1.78 -13.28
CA LYS A 78 -13.08 -2.11 -14.46
C LYS A 78 -13.41 -3.61 -14.49
N PRO A 79 -14.61 -4.03 -14.94
CA PRO A 79 -15.07 -5.43 -14.89
C PRO A 79 -14.12 -6.49 -15.49
N SER A 80 -13.18 -6.09 -16.36
CA SER A 80 -12.14 -6.95 -16.92
C SER A 80 -11.31 -7.71 -15.88
N TRP A 81 -11.25 -7.23 -14.63
CA TRP A 81 -10.56 -7.92 -13.54
C TRP A 81 -11.12 -9.32 -13.28
N ARG A 82 -12.42 -9.56 -13.55
CA ARG A 82 -13.10 -10.85 -13.34
C ARG A 82 -12.53 -11.99 -14.18
N SER A 83 -11.75 -11.67 -15.20
CA SER A 83 -11.04 -12.68 -16.00
C SER A 83 -9.72 -13.12 -15.36
N LEU A 84 -9.21 -12.45 -14.32
CA LEU A 84 -7.94 -12.77 -13.67
C LEU A 84 -8.14 -13.91 -12.66
N ALA A 85 -7.17 -14.83 -12.61
CA ALA A 85 -7.13 -15.96 -11.69
C ALA A 85 -5.70 -16.22 -11.19
N ALA A 86 -5.57 -17.08 -10.18
CA ALA A 86 -4.28 -17.55 -9.69
C ALA A 86 -3.39 -18.05 -10.85
N GLY A 87 -2.09 -17.75 -10.77
CA GLY A 87 -1.11 -18.08 -11.81
C GLY A 87 -1.01 -17.06 -12.94
N ASP A 88 -2.01 -16.18 -13.13
CA ASP A 88 -1.94 -15.15 -14.16
C ASP A 88 -0.79 -14.16 -13.93
N ARG A 89 -0.03 -13.90 -14.99
CA ARG A 89 0.98 -12.84 -14.98
C ARG A 89 0.32 -11.48 -15.19
N VAL A 90 0.60 -10.54 -14.29
CA VAL A 90 0.02 -9.20 -14.27
C VAL A 90 1.10 -8.13 -14.14
N VAL A 91 0.75 -6.93 -14.59
CA VAL A 91 1.47 -5.69 -14.33
C VAL A 91 0.54 -4.74 -13.59
N ALA A 92 1.01 -4.20 -12.47
CA ALA A 92 0.26 -3.27 -11.63
C ALA A 92 1.07 -2.00 -11.37
N THR A 93 0.38 -0.86 -11.26
CA THR A 93 0.95 0.37 -10.70
C THR A 93 0.03 0.95 -9.64
N GLY A 94 0.61 1.60 -8.65
CA GLY A 94 -0.11 2.19 -7.55
C GLY A 94 0.82 2.84 -6.54
N GLN A 95 0.39 2.88 -5.29
CA GLN A 95 1.09 3.54 -4.19
C GLN A 95 1.33 2.53 -3.06
N VAL A 96 2.48 2.63 -2.39
CA VAL A 96 2.73 1.82 -1.19
C VAL A 96 2.06 2.49 -0.01
N VAL A 97 1.23 1.75 0.71
CA VAL A 97 0.61 2.22 1.94
C VAL A 97 0.82 1.21 3.06
N ARG A 98 0.91 1.71 4.28
CA ARG A 98 0.84 0.87 5.48
C ARG A 98 -0.51 1.10 6.14
N ARG A 99 -1.35 0.07 6.18
CA ARG A 99 -2.63 0.12 6.89
C ARG A 99 -2.48 -0.47 8.27
N PHE A 100 -3.16 0.14 9.23
CA PHE A 100 -3.25 -0.32 10.60
C PHE A 100 -4.68 -0.78 10.90
N PHE A 101 -4.82 -1.90 11.58
CA PHE A 101 -6.13 -2.44 11.96
C PHE A 101 -6.03 -3.17 13.30
N ARG A 102 -7.17 -3.37 13.95
CA ARG A 102 -7.25 -4.11 15.21
C ARG A 102 -7.55 -5.57 14.93
N ALA A 103 -6.72 -6.47 15.46
CA ALA A 103 -6.91 -7.90 15.39
C ALA A 103 -6.42 -8.54 16.70
N GLY A 104 -7.25 -9.40 17.31
CA GLY A 104 -6.88 -10.12 18.54
C GLY A 104 -6.44 -9.21 19.70
N GLY A 105 -7.11 -8.07 19.90
CA GLY A 105 -6.77 -7.11 20.97
C GLY A 105 -5.54 -6.23 20.69
N SER A 106 -4.80 -6.45 19.61
CA SER A 106 -3.59 -5.71 19.27
C SER A 106 -3.76 -4.88 18.00
N THR A 107 -3.00 -3.77 17.89
CA THR A 107 -2.81 -3.09 16.60
C THR A 107 -1.85 -3.92 15.76
N VAL A 108 -2.29 -4.29 14.57
CA VAL A 108 -1.45 -4.91 13.55
C VAL A 108 -1.35 -3.97 12.35
N SER A 109 -0.32 -4.17 11.55
CA SER A 109 -0.12 -3.39 10.34
C SER A 109 0.17 -4.28 9.14
N ARG A 110 -0.29 -3.86 7.97
CA ARG A 110 0.04 -4.49 6.69
C ARG A 110 0.52 -3.43 5.71
N THR A 111 1.70 -3.65 5.13
CA THR A 111 2.17 -2.86 3.99
C THR A 111 1.62 -3.50 2.72
N GLU A 112 0.98 -2.70 1.87
CA GLU A 112 0.34 -3.14 0.64
C GLU A 112 0.50 -2.10 -0.46
N VAL A 113 0.19 -2.50 -1.69
CA VAL A 113 0.07 -1.59 -2.82
C VAL A 113 -1.40 -1.29 -3.06
N VAL A 114 -1.79 -0.03 -2.95
CA VAL A 114 -3.09 0.43 -3.43
C VAL A 114 -2.96 0.67 -4.92
N ALA A 115 -3.52 -0.24 -5.71
CA ALA A 115 -3.43 -0.22 -7.16
C ALA A 115 -4.35 0.84 -7.76
N GLU A 116 -3.81 1.59 -8.72
CA GLU A 116 -4.57 2.46 -9.60
C GLU A 116 -4.96 1.73 -10.89
N ALA A 117 -4.07 0.84 -11.36
CA ALA A 117 -4.30 0.06 -12.56
C ALA A 117 -3.58 -1.27 -12.49
N VAL A 118 -4.29 -2.34 -12.85
CA VAL A 118 -3.76 -3.69 -13.00
C VAL A 118 -4.21 -4.23 -14.35
N GLN A 119 -3.30 -4.86 -15.09
CA GLN A 119 -3.57 -5.51 -16.37
C GLN A 119 -2.83 -6.84 -16.46
N ARG A 120 -3.36 -7.80 -17.25
CA ARG A 120 -2.56 -8.96 -17.69
C ARG A 120 -1.28 -8.48 -18.36
N ASP A 121 -0.16 -9.10 -18.01
CA ASP A 121 1.16 -8.70 -18.49
C ASP A 121 1.34 -9.09 -19.95
N ARG A 122 1.11 -8.11 -20.82
CA ARG A 122 1.35 -8.16 -22.27
C ARG A 122 2.25 -6.98 -22.63
N PRO A 123 3.08 -7.05 -23.68
CA PRO A 123 4.02 -5.96 -24.00
C PRO A 123 3.38 -4.56 -24.02
N ALA A 124 2.26 -4.40 -24.72
CA ALA A 124 1.54 -3.12 -24.78
C ALA A 124 0.93 -2.68 -23.43
N ALA A 125 0.42 -3.63 -22.64
CA ALA A 125 -0.11 -3.33 -21.30
C ALA A 125 1.00 -2.89 -20.35
N ARG A 126 2.12 -3.60 -20.35
CA ARG A 126 3.30 -3.28 -19.56
C ARG A 126 3.82 -1.88 -19.88
N GLN A 127 3.98 -1.55 -21.15
CA GLN A 127 4.45 -0.22 -21.56
C GLN A 127 3.49 0.89 -21.12
N ARG A 128 2.17 0.69 -21.23
CA ARG A 128 1.18 1.67 -20.73
C ARG A 128 1.29 1.88 -19.23
N ILE A 129 1.41 0.80 -18.45
CA ILE A 129 1.52 0.90 -16.99
C ILE A 129 2.84 1.57 -16.58
N ILE A 130 3.97 1.18 -17.19
CA ILE A 130 5.28 1.82 -16.93
C ILE A 130 5.24 3.30 -17.30
N LYS A 131 4.65 3.67 -18.44
CA LYS A 131 4.50 5.08 -18.84
C LYS A 131 3.70 5.87 -17.79
N ARG A 132 2.63 5.31 -17.25
CA ARG A 132 1.84 5.94 -16.18
C ARG A 132 2.67 6.13 -14.90
N ALA A 133 3.43 5.12 -14.51
CA ALA A 133 4.29 5.20 -13.32
C ALA A 133 5.39 6.25 -13.49
N ARG A 134 6.03 6.31 -14.66
CA ARG A 134 7.04 7.32 -15.01
C ARG A 134 6.49 8.74 -14.99
N ALA A 135 5.32 8.96 -15.58
CA ALA A 135 4.67 10.27 -15.58
C ALA A 135 4.47 10.82 -14.16
N ARG A 136 4.25 9.96 -13.16
CA ARG A 136 4.11 10.35 -11.75
C ARG A 136 5.44 10.69 -11.07
N ILE A 137 6.56 10.22 -11.60
CA ILE A 137 7.91 10.55 -11.13
C ILE A 137 8.42 11.84 -11.78
N GLU A 138 8.00 12.08 -13.02
CA GLU A 138 8.44 13.21 -13.85
C GLU A 138 7.57 14.48 -13.67
N THR A 139 6.56 14.45 -12.79
CA THR A 139 5.74 15.61 -12.41
C THR A 139 6.41 16.35 -11.27
#